data_AF-A0A6J2UWM1-F1
#
_entry.id   AF-A0A6J2UWM1-F1
#
_cell.length_a   1.000
_cell.length_b   1.000
_cell.length_c   1.000
_cell.angle_alpha   90.00
_cell.angle_beta   90.00
_cell.angle_gamma   90.00
#
_symmetry.space_group_name_H-M   'P 1'
#
loop_
_entity.id
_entity.type
_entity.pdbx_description
1 polymer ?
#
loop_
_entity_poly.entity_id
_entity_poly.type
_entity_poly.pdbx_seq_one_letter_code
_entity_poly.pdbx_strand_id
1 'polypeptide(L)'
;MEAYYRSCDPLQDISFTASPCLNIRDENINLKLSLMLRQSIDELYASIDFFLNQQPNPVAHIDESLCLPDFPGFSFCGRKKGEVVTIERSVRISKVATGRIDIHIVMFNQNGFQILCTNATVILK
;
A
#
# COMPACT_ATOMS: atom_id res chain seq x y z
N MET A 1 -5.89 -17.33 4.93
CA MET A 1 -4.93 -16.26 4.58
C MET A 1 -4.35 -15.72 5.86
N GLU A 2 -3.06 -15.43 5.86
CA GLU A 2 -2.41 -14.63 6.90
C GLU A 2 -1.84 -13.38 6.24
N ALA A 3 -1.95 -12.23 6.90
CA ALA A 3 -1.42 -10.97 6.40
C ALA A 3 -0.67 -10.25 7.52
N TYR A 4 0.54 -9.81 7.22
CA TYR A 4 1.42 -9.10 8.14
C TYR A 4 1.91 -7.82 7.46
N TYR A 5 2.16 -6.77 8.24
CA TYR A 5 2.85 -5.59 7.74
C TYR A 5 3.86 -5.09 8.76
N ARG A 6 4.84 -4.34 8.26
CA ARG A 6 5.80 -3.61 9.07
C ARG A 6 6.19 -2.33 8.34
N SER A 7 5.96 -1.19 8.97
CA SER A 7 6.50 0.08 8.49
C SER A 7 8.03 0.00 8.44
N CYS A 8 8.59 0.39 7.30
CA CYS A 8 10.02 0.65 7.13
C CYS A 8 10.35 2.14 7.18
N ASP A 9 9.36 2.98 7.47
CA ASP A 9 9.56 4.39 7.75
C ASP A 9 10.08 4.56 9.19
N PRO A 10 11.30 5.11 9.38
CA PRO A 10 11.88 5.26 10.71
C PRO A 10 11.15 6.27 11.59
N LEU A 11 10.28 7.10 11.01
CA LEU A 11 9.64 8.23 11.69
C LEU A 11 8.18 7.96 12.09
N GLN A 12 7.48 6.99 11.47
CA GLN A 12 6.11 6.65 11.87
C GLN A 12 5.66 5.26 11.44
N ASP A 13 4.67 4.74 12.15
CA ASP A 13 3.91 3.56 11.74
C ASP A 13 2.62 3.94 11.00
N ILE A 14 1.92 2.93 10.47
CA ILE A 14 0.63 3.08 9.80
C ILE A 14 -0.46 2.28 10.49
N SER A 15 -1.71 2.64 10.24
CA SER A 15 -2.85 1.76 10.53
C SER A 15 -3.22 1.01 9.27
N PHE A 16 -3.30 -0.33 9.36
CA PHE A 16 -3.75 -1.18 8.27
C PHE A 16 -4.85 -2.12 8.74
N THR A 17 -5.87 -2.30 7.91
CA THR A 17 -6.98 -3.23 8.16
C THR A 17 -7.36 -3.92 6.87
N ALA A 18 -7.53 -5.25 6.93
CA ALA A 18 -8.09 -6.05 5.85
C ALA A 18 -9.37 -6.72 6.35
N SER A 19 -10.45 -6.66 5.56
CA SER A 19 -11.73 -7.25 5.94
C SER A 19 -12.54 -7.69 4.72
N PRO A 20 -13.18 -8.88 4.74
CA PRO A 20 -13.05 -9.93 5.75
C PRO A 20 -11.71 -10.69 5.63
N CYS A 21 -11.15 -11.14 6.76
CA CYS A 21 -9.94 -12.00 6.77
C CYS A 21 -10.28 -13.51 6.72
N LEU A 22 -11.53 -13.88 6.94
CA LEU A 22 -12.01 -15.26 7.01
C LEU A 22 -12.51 -15.73 5.65
N ASN A 23 -11.96 -16.85 5.17
CA ASN A 23 -12.50 -17.67 4.08
C ASN A 23 -12.57 -16.99 2.69
N ILE A 24 -11.44 -16.46 2.20
CA ILE A 24 -11.28 -15.77 0.91
C ILE A 24 -11.34 -16.74 -0.28
N ARG A 25 -12.44 -17.48 -0.40
CA ARG A 25 -12.81 -18.19 -1.62
C ARG A 25 -13.77 -17.29 -2.38
N ASP A 26 -13.28 -16.65 -3.44
CA ASP A 26 -14.07 -15.78 -4.35
C ASP A 26 -14.66 -14.50 -3.72
N GLU A 27 -14.02 -13.91 -2.71
CA GLU A 27 -14.50 -12.67 -2.09
C GLU A 27 -13.59 -11.46 -2.37
N ASN A 28 -14.20 -10.28 -2.37
CA ASN A 28 -13.52 -9.00 -2.39
C ASN A 28 -13.01 -8.69 -0.98
N ILE A 29 -11.72 -8.40 -0.84
CA ILE A 29 -11.14 -7.91 0.43
C ILE A 29 -11.09 -6.40 0.38
N ASN A 30 -11.70 -5.77 1.38
CA ASN A 30 -11.54 -4.35 1.62
C ASN A 30 -10.29 -4.11 2.46
N LEU A 31 -9.34 -3.42 1.86
CA LEU A 31 -8.12 -2.93 2.48
C LEU A 31 -8.33 -1.47 2.86
N LYS A 32 -7.96 -1.12 4.09
CA LYS A 32 -7.94 0.24 4.60
C LYS A 32 -6.57 0.53 5.20
N LEU A 33 -5.92 1.58 4.70
CA LEU A 33 -4.65 2.07 5.18
C LEU A 33 -4.82 3.51 5.62
N SER A 34 -4.39 3.85 6.83
CA SER A 34 -4.43 5.22 7.34
C SER A 34 -3.06 5.65 7.87
N LEU A 35 -2.66 6.87 7.56
CA LEU A 35 -1.41 7.47 8.04
C LEU A 35 -1.57 8.96 8.29
N MET A 36 -0.79 9.50 9.23
CA MET A 36 -0.64 10.94 9.39
C MET A 36 0.42 11.46 8.40
N LEU A 37 0.09 12.54 7.70
CA LEU A 37 1.01 13.15 6.74
C LEU A 37 2.06 14.00 7.46
N ARG A 38 3.34 13.65 7.30
CA ARG A 38 4.44 14.51 7.77
C ARG A 38 4.82 15.61 6.79
N GLN A 39 4.34 15.50 5.55
CA GLN A 39 4.53 16.47 4.47
C GLN A 39 3.25 16.56 3.64
N SER A 40 3.02 17.71 3.01
CA SER A 40 1.90 17.88 2.09
C SER A 40 2.07 17.03 0.83
N ILE A 41 0.95 16.54 0.28
CA ILE A 41 0.89 15.64 -0.87
C ILE A 41 0.10 16.27 -2.03
N ASP A 42 0.58 17.40 -2.52
CA ASP A 42 0.02 18.01 -3.73
C ASP A 42 0.22 17.07 -4.93
N GLU A 43 1.36 16.36 -4.96
CA GLU A 43 1.59 15.19 -5.79
C GLU A 43 1.99 13.99 -4.91
N LEU A 44 1.74 12.78 -5.40
CA LEU A 44 2.05 11.54 -4.69
C LEU A 44 2.33 10.43 -5.69
N TYR A 45 3.49 9.81 -5.54
CA TYR A 45 4.00 8.75 -6.39
C TYR A 45 4.24 7.52 -5.53
N ALA A 46 3.82 6.34 -6.02
CA ALA A 46 4.01 5.07 -5.35
C ALA A 46 4.91 4.17 -6.20
N SER A 47 5.84 3.50 -5.53
CA SER A 47 6.70 2.48 -6.11
C SER A 47 6.50 1.19 -5.32
N ILE A 48 6.21 0.10 -6.03
CA ILE A 48 5.74 -1.16 -5.44
C ILE A 48 6.49 -2.34 -6.06
N ASP A 49 7.23 -3.06 -5.22
CA ASP A 49 7.88 -4.31 -5.57
C ASP A 49 7.11 -5.52 -5.02
N PHE A 50 6.95 -6.54 -5.85
CA PHE A 50 6.35 -7.82 -5.46
C PHE A 50 7.40 -8.92 -5.52
N PHE A 51 7.49 -9.70 -4.45
CA PHE A 51 8.38 -10.85 -4.33
C PHE A 51 7.55 -12.11 -4.10
N LEU A 52 7.83 -13.15 -4.86
CA LEU A 52 7.14 -14.45 -4.71
C LEU A 52 8.05 -15.42 -3.96
N ASN A 53 7.50 -16.07 -2.92
CA ASN A 53 8.16 -17.13 -2.17
C ASN A 53 9.59 -16.78 -1.72
N GLN A 54 9.80 -15.55 -1.24
CA GLN A 54 11.09 -15.05 -0.72
C GLN A 54 12.24 -15.06 -1.74
N GLN A 55 11.93 -14.98 -3.04
CA GLN A 55 12.96 -14.75 -4.05
C GLN A 55 13.69 -13.42 -3.81
N PRO A 56 15.00 -13.35 -4.08
CA PRO A 56 15.81 -12.17 -3.78
C PRO A 56 15.52 -10.97 -4.69
N ASN A 57 14.97 -11.23 -5.88
CA ASN A 57 14.63 -10.20 -6.86
C ASN A 57 13.10 -10.09 -6.97
N PRO A 58 12.58 -8.88 -7.21
CA PRO A 58 11.15 -8.70 -7.42
C PRO A 58 10.71 -9.41 -8.71
N VAL A 59 9.57 -10.10 -8.64
CA VAL A 59 8.93 -10.73 -9.80
C VAL A 59 8.11 -9.73 -10.61
N ALA A 60 7.72 -8.61 -9.99
CA ALA A 60 7.04 -7.50 -10.62
C ALA A 60 7.36 -6.20 -9.88
N HIS A 61 7.38 -5.10 -10.64
CA HIS A 61 7.55 -3.75 -10.15
C HIS A 61 6.48 -2.85 -10.78
N ILE A 62 5.88 -1.98 -9.98
CA ILE A 62 4.83 -1.06 -10.41
C ILE A 62 5.14 0.33 -9.86
N ASP A 63 5.21 1.31 -10.77
CA ASP A 63 5.19 2.72 -10.42
C ASP A 63 3.84 3.33 -10.79
N GLU A 64 3.24 4.05 -9.86
CA GLU A 64 1.90 4.63 -9.98
C GLU A 64 1.92 6.10 -9.53
N SER A 65 1.34 6.98 -10.35
CA SER A 65 1.10 8.38 -9.97
C SER A 65 -0.28 8.49 -9.34
N LEU A 66 -0.33 8.56 -8.01
CA LEU A 66 -1.60 8.61 -7.27
C LEU A 66 -2.20 10.01 -7.30
N CYS A 67 -1.38 11.06 -7.19
CA CYS A 67 -1.81 12.44 -7.26
C CYS A 67 -0.98 13.20 -8.29
N LEU A 68 -1.67 13.80 -9.26
CA LEU A 68 -1.09 14.68 -10.27
C LEU A 68 -1.77 16.06 -10.19
N PRO A 69 -1.07 17.15 -10.55
CA PRO A 69 -1.58 18.52 -10.38
C PRO A 69 -2.94 18.79 -11.04
N ASP A 70 -3.12 18.27 -12.26
CA ASP A 70 -4.32 18.54 -13.07
C ASP A 70 -5.36 17.40 -13.04
N PHE A 71 -4.99 16.24 -12.46
CA PHE A 71 -5.82 15.03 -12.45
C PHE A 71 -5.68 14.29 -11.11
N PRO A 72 -6.31 14.78 -10.03
CA PRO A 72 -6.28 14.09 -8.76
C PRO A 72 -7.08 12.79 -8.87
N GLY A 73 -6.38 11.65 -8.94
CA GLY A 73 -7.01 10.32 -9.03
C GLY A 73 -7.74 9.90 -7.75
N PHE A 74 -7.50 10.61 -6.64
CA PHE A 74 -8.01 10.27 -5.32
C PHE A 74 -8.41 11.52 -4.52
N SER A 75 -9.41 11.36 -3.65
CA SER A 75 -9.93 12.43 -2.78
C SER A 75 -8.94 12.93 -1.71
N PHE A 76 -7.83 12.21 -1.49
CA PHE A 76 -6.78 12.62 -0.56
C PHE A 76 -5.69 13.48 -1.20
N CYS A 77 -5.71 13.69 -2.52
CA CYS A 77 -4.73 14.56 -3.17
C CYS A 77 -4.84 16.01 -2.66
N GLY A 78 -3.70 16.69 -2.48
CA GLY A 78 -3.63 18.05 -1.96
C GLY A 78 -3.72 18.17 -0.44
N ARG A 79 -3.87 17.06 0.29
CA ARG A 79 -3.85 17.06 1.76
C ARG A 79 -2.52 17.58 2.28
N LYS A 80 -2.60 18.33 3.38
CA LYS A 80 -1.51 19.08 3.97
C LYS A 80 -0.87 18.31 5.12
N LYS A 81 0.37 18.70 5.43
CA LYS A 81 1.09 18.21 6.61
C LYS A 81 0.22 18.31 7.87
N GLY A 82 0.21 17.23 8.65
CA GLY A 82 -0.56 17.07 9.88
C GLY A 82 -1.94 16.43 9.69
N GLU A 83 -2.46 16.35 8.46
CA GLU A 83 -3.72 15.67 8.19
C GLU A 83 -3.56 14.14 8.17
N VAL A 84 -4.62 13.42 8.52
CA VAL A 84 -4.68 11.96 8.40
C VAL A 84 -5.31 11.61 7.06
N VAL A 85 -4.61 10.81 6.27
CA VAL A 85 -5.11 10.25 5.02
C VAL A 85 -5.54 8.81 5.26
N THR A 86 -6.67 8.42 4.66
CA THR A 86 -7.14 7.04 4.63
C THR A 86 -7.35 6.62 3.18
N ILE A 87 -6.73 5.50 2.81
CA ILE A 87 -6.82 4.87 1.50
C ILE A 87 -7.64 3.59 1.66
N GLU A 88 -8.74 3.48 0.93
CA GLU A 88 -9.61 2.31 0.93
C GLU A 88 -9.65 1.68 -0.46
N ARG A 89 -9.39 0.38 -0.55
CA ARG A 89 -9.38 -0.38 -1.81
C ARG A 89 -10.01 -1.75 -1.63
N SER A 90 -10.88 -2.12 -2.58
CA SER A 90 -11.41 -3.47 -2.70
C SER A 90 -10.55 -4.25 -3.70
N VAL A 91 -9.93 -5.34 -3.26
CA VAL A 91 -9.08 -6.20 -4.10
C VAL A 91 -9.71 -7.59 -4.18
N ARG A 92 -9.81 -8.13 -5.40
CA ARG A 92 -10.30 -9.49 -5.63
C ARG A 92 -9.12 -10.47 -5.60
N ILE A 93 -9.12 -11.40 -4.65
CA ILE A 93 -8.11 -12.47 -4.60
C ILE A 93 -8.63 -13.68 -5.37
N SER A 94 -7.90 -14.07 -6.43
CA SER A 94 -8.23 -15.25 -7.23
C SER A 94 -7.79 -16.54 -6.54
N LYS A 95 -8.60 -17.60 -6.68
CA LYS A 95 -8.40 -18.95 -6.10
C LYS A 95 -7.07 -19.63 -6.47
N VAL A 96 -6.37 -19.18 -7.51
CA VAL A 96 -5.20 -19.87 -8.07
C VAL A 96 -3.89 -19.48 -7.37
N ALA A 97 -3.86 -18.36 -6.63
CA ALA A 97 -2.64 -17.89 -5.99
C ALA A 97 -2.44 -18.59 -4.64
N THR A 98 -1.77 -19.74 -4.62
CA THR A 98 -1.20 -20.31 -3.39
C THR A 98 0.26 -19.86 -3.23
N GLY A 99 0.67 -19.49 -2.03
CA GLY A 99 2.06 -19.12 -1.75
C GLY A 99 2.22 -17.90 -0.86
N ARG A 100 3.46 -17.47 -0.71
CA ARG A 100 3.85 -16.26 0.02
C ARG A 100 4.16 -15.14 -0.96
N ILE A 101 3.48 -14.01 -0.78
CA ILE A 101 3.73 -12.78 -1.53
C ILE A 101 4.22 -11.74 -0.54
N ASP A 102 5.45 -11.27 -0.74
CA ASP A 102 6.00 -10.14 -0.02
C ASP A 102 5.89 -8.90 -0.93
N ILE A 103 5.50 -7.77 -0.36
CA ILE A 103 5.21 -6.53 -1.06
C ILE A 103 5.99 -5.42 -0.36
N HIS A 104 6.81 -4.69 -1.10
CA HIS A 104 7.49 -3.49 -0.60
C HIS A 104 6.84 -2.28 -1.26
N ILE A 105 6.34 -1.34 -0.47
CA ILE A 105 5.66 -0.15 -0.95
C ILE A 105 6.39 1.07 -0.40
N VAL A 106 6.78 1.98 -1.28
CA VAL A 106 7.30 3.29 -0.90
C VAL A 106 6.51 4.37 -1.64
N MET A 107 6.16 5.45 -0.93
CA MET A 107 5.49 6.60 -1.53
C MET A 107 6.26 7.89 -1.27
N PHE A 108 6.29 8.77 -2.27
CA PHE A 108 7.01 10.05 -2.23
C PHE A 108 6.12 11.18 -2.75
N ASN A 109 6.32 12.39 -2.23
CA ASN A 109 5.64 13.58 -2.74
C ASN A 109 6.46 14.32 -3.82
N GLN A 110 5.91 15.44 -4.31
CA GLN A 110 6.54 16.32 -5.32
C GLN A 110 7.97 16.78 -4.99
N ASN A 111 8.34 16.80 -3.70
CA ASN A 111 9.65 17.26 -3.23
C ASN A 111 10.62 16.10 -2.95
N GLY A 112 10.23 14.86 -3.28
CA GLY A 112 11.02 13.66 -3.00
C GLY A 112 10.99 13.21 -1.53
N PHE A 113 10.13 13.78 -0.69
CA PHE A 113 9.99 13.30 0.69
C PHE A 113 9.23 11.99 0.73
N GLN A 114 9.78 11.00 1.43
CA GLN A 114 9.08 9.76 1.72
C GLN A 114 7.88 10.01 2.63
N ILE A 115 6.70 9.65 2.14
CA ILE A 115 5.41 9.75 2.82
C ILE A 115 5.05 8.43 3.52
N LEU A 116 5.42 7.31 2.90
CA LEU A 116 5.14 5.96 3.37
C LEU A 116 6.29 5.03 2.98
N CYS A 117 6.65 4.10 3.86
CA CYS A 117 7.42 2.90 3.53
C CYS A 117 6.83 1.74 4.32
N THR A 118 6.40 0.68 3.65
CA THR A 118 5.92 -0.53 4.34
C THR A 118 6.32 -1.80 3.61
N ASN A 119 6.65 -2.83 4.39
CA ASN A 119 6.75 -4.21 3.95
C ASN A 119 5.47 -4.92 4.36
N ALA A 120 4.78 -5.52 3.42
CA ALA A 120 3.62 -6.37 3.68
C ALA A 120 3.91 -7.79 3.23
N THR A 121 3.36 -8.77 3.94
CA THR A 121 3.41 -10.18 3.61
C THR A 121 2.01 -10.71 3.58
N VAL A 122 1.63 -11.38 2.49
CA VAL A 122 0.38 -12.12 2.37
C VAL A 122 0.71 -13.60 2.13
N ILE A 123 0.15 -14.46 2.96
CA ILE A 123 0.29 -15.92 2.84
C ILE A 123 -1.08 -16.49 2.50
N LEU A 124 -1.18 -17.06 1.29
CA LEU A 124 -2.34 -17.75 0.77
C LEU A 124 -2.09 -19.25 0.88
N LYS A 125 -2.89 -19.93 1.72
CA LYS A 125 -2.84 -21.37 1.97
C LYS A 125 -3.93 -22.07 1.17
#